data_AF-A0A832INX8-F1
#
_entry.id   AF-A0A832INX8-F1
#
_cell.length_a   1.000
_cell.length_b   1.000
_cell.length_c   1.000
_cell.angle_alpha   90.00
_cell.angle_beta   90.00
_cell.angle_gamma   90.00
#
_symmetry.space_group_name_H-M   'P 1'
#
loop_
_entity.id
_entity.type
_entity.pdbx_description
1 polymer ?
#
loop_
_entity_poly.entity_id
_entity_poly.type
_entity_poly.pdbx_seq_one_letter_code
_entity_poly.pdbx_strand_id
1 'polypeptide(L)'
;MNEKVTSLKIDPELWKKAKLLAVKRGVTLKSLVEELLTLEVEGEELLEGETGASAELLKALEERRREGSTPFAIKSKKSAVELLREGRGE
;
A
#
# COMPACT_ATOMS: atom_id res chain seq x y z
N MET A 1 17.69 4.42 -6.54
CA MET A 1 16.46 5.16 -6.22
C MET A 1 16.16 4.92 -4.74
N ASN A 2 15.85 5.95 -3.95
CA ASN A 2 15.51 5.77 -2.54
C ASN A 2 14.16 5.04 -2.45
N GLU A 3 14.17 3.81 -1.95
CA GLU A 3 12.93 3.07 -1.71
C GLU A 3 12.18 3.70 -0.54
N LYS A 4 10.88 3.95 -0.73
CA LYS A 4 10.01 4.50 0.30
C LYS A 4 9.37 3.37 1.08
N VAL A 5 9.60 3.34 2.39
CA VAL A 5 8.97 2.35 3.27
C VAL A 5 7.51 2.75 3.50
N THR A 6 6.60 1.83 3.18
CA THR A 6 5.15 1.97 3.41
C THR A 6 4.67 0.84 4.31
N SER A 7 3.84 1.16 5.30
CA SER A 7 3.25 0.18 6.22
C SER A 7 1.78 -0.06 5.87
N LEU A 8 1.40 -1.32 5.69
CA LEU A 8 0.03 -1.74 5.38
C LEU A 8 -0.48 -2.68 6.48
N LYS A 9 -1.68 -2.44 6.99
CA LYS A 9 -2.40 -3.42 7.81
C LYS A 9 -3.14 -4.34 6.86
N ILE A 10 -2.85 -5.62 6.94
CA ILE A 10 -3.41 -6.66 6.08
C ILE A 10 -3.96 -7.76 7.00
N ASP A 11 -5.08 -8.34 6.60
CA ASP A 11 -5.61 -9.53 7.26
C ASP A 11 -4.52 -10.61 7.39
N PRO A 12 -4.24 -11.15 8.59
CA PRO A 12 -3.14 -12.09 8.79
C PRO A 12 -3.25 -13.36 7.94
N GLU A 13 -4.45 -13.87 7.72
CA GLU A 13 -4.67 -15.09 6.93
C GLU A 13 -4.46 -14.84 5.44
N LEU A 14 -4.94 -13.70 4.92
CA LEU A 14 -4.63 -13.26 3.57
C LEU A 14 -3.12 -13.08 3.37
N TRP A 15 -2.43 -12.45 4.34
CA TRP A 15 -0.99 -12.23 4.27
C TRP A 15 -0.21 -13.55 4.25
N LYS A 16 -0.64 -14.53 5.05
CA LYS A 16 -0.09 -15.89 5.03
C LYS A 16 -0.28 -16.56 3.67
N LYS A 17 -1.49 -16.50 3.10
CA LYS A 17 -1.78 -17.05 1.77
C LYS A 17 -0.95 -16.37 0.67
N ALA A 18 -0.80 -15.05 0.72
CA ALA A 18 0.01 -14.29 -0.23
C ALA A 18 1.49 -14.70 -0.18
N LYS A 19 2.05 -14.93 1.02
CA LYS A 19 3.42 -15.44 1.19
C LYS A 19 3.60 -16.82 0.54
N LEU A 20 2.65 -17.74 0.77
CA LEU A 20 2.69 -19.07 0.16
C LEU A 20 2.62 -18.99 -1.37
N LEU A 21 1.79 -18.08 -1.90
CA LEU A 21 1.68 -17.83 -3.33
C LEU A 21 3.00 -17.29 -3.92
N ALA A 22 3.63 -16.34 -3.25
CA ALA A 22 4.92 -15.78 -3.66
C ALA A 22 6.00 -16.87 -3.74
N VAL A 23 6.06 -17.76 -2.73
CA VAL A 23 6.96 -18.93 -2.73
C VAL A 23 6.66 -19.85 -3.91
N LYS A 24 5.38 -20.18 -4.14
CA LYS A 24 4.97 -21.06 -5.27
C LYS A 24 5.36 -20.48 -6.62
N ARG A 25 5.34 -19.15 -6.77
CA ARG A 25 5.68 -18.43 -8.01
C ARG A 25 7.18 -18.11 -8.14
N GLY A 26 7.98 -18.32 -7.10
CA GLY A 26 9.40 -17.95 -7.09
C GLY A 26 9.64 -16.44 -7.12
N VAL A 27 8.72 -15.64 -6.60
CA VAL A 27 8.81 -14.16 -6.58
C VAL A 27 8.84 -13.63 -5.14
N THR A 28 9.28 -12.38 -4.98
CA THR A 28 9.21 -11.71 -3.68
C THR A 28 7.79 -11.20 -3.42
N LEU A 29 7.43 -11.05 -2.14
CA LEU A 29 6.13 -10.47 -1.77
C LEU A 29 6.01 -9.00 -2.21
N LYS A 30 7.13 -8.27 -2.26
CA LYS A 30 7.20 -6.91 -2.82
C LYS A 30 6.82 -6.93 -4.30
N SER A 31 7.48 -7.77 -5.09
CA SER A 31 7.21 -7.89 -6.53
C SER A 31 5.77 -8.29 -6.81
N LEU A 32 5.20 -9.19 -6.01
CA LEU A 32 3.79 -9.57 -6.12
C LEU A 32 2.85 -8.38 -5.87
N VAL A 33 3.14 -7.55 -4.85
CA VAL A 33 2.33 -6.37 -4.56
C VAL A 33 2.50 -5.30 -5.64
N GLU A 34 3.72 -5.05 -6.10
CA GLU A 34 4.00 -4.09 -7.17
C GLU A 34 3.31 -4.49 -8.48
N GLU A 35 3.39 -5.77 -8.87
CA GLU A 35 2.72 -6.29 -10.07
C GLU A 35 1.20 -6.08 -10.00
N LEU A 36 0.57 -6.40 -8.86
CA LEU A 36 -0.86 -6.21 -8.67
C LEU A 36 -1.26 -4.74 -8.73
N LEU A 37 -0.48 -3.84 -8.13
CA LEU A 37 -0.74 -2.40 -8.18
C LEU A 37 -0.57 -1.84 -9.60
N THR A 38 0.46 -2.30 -10.32
CA THR A 38 0.67 -1.91 -11.72
C THR A 38 -0.50 -2.34 -12.60
N LEU A 39 -0.94 -3.60 -12.49
CA LEU A 39 -2.07 -4.10 -13.29
C LEU A 39 -3.37 -3.34 -13.00
N GLU A 40 -3.62 -2.98 -11.74
CA GLU A 40 -4.80 -2.19 -11.38
C GLU A 40 -4.75 -0.79 -11.98
N VAL A 41 -3.61 -0.10 -11.87
CA VAL A 41 -3.44 1.26 -12.40
C VAL A 41 -3.50 1.27 -13.94
N GLU A 42 -2.73 0.40 -14.59
CA GLU A 42 -2.73 0.29 -16.06
C GLU A 42 -4.11 -0.11 -16.60
N GLY A 43 -4.82 -0.99 -15.89
CA GLY A 43 -6.18 -1.38 -16.23
C GLY A 43 -7.14 -0.20 -16.23
N GLU A 44 -7.06 0.65 -15.19
CA GLU A 44 -7.86 1.87 -15.10
C GLU A 44 -7.51 2.86 -16.23
N GLU A 45 -6.21 3.07 -16.50
CA GLU A 45 -5.75 3.97 -17.56
C GLU A 45 -6.24 3.58 -18.96
N LEU A 46 -6.35 2.28 -19.20
CA LEU A 46 -6.87 1.75 -20.46
C LEU A 46 -8.39 1.98 -20.62
N LEU A 47 -9.14 2.04 -19.52
CA LEU A 47 -10.60 2.16 -19.53
C LEU A 47 -11.08 3.61 -19.48
N GLU A 48 -10.46 4.44 -18.62
CA GLU A 48 -10.91 5.82 -18.34
C GLU A 48 -9.98 6.91 -18.93
N GLY A 49 -8.86 6.51 -19.55
CA GLY A 49 -7.80 7.42 -20.04
C GLY A 49 -6.68 7.61 -19.02
N GLU A 50 -5.58 8.30 -19.37
CA GLU A 50 -4.44 8.53 -18.46
C GLU A 50 -4.96 8.96 -17.08
N THR A 51 -4.51 8.29 -16.00
CA THR A 51 -4.76 8.70 -14.61
C THR A 51 -3.93 9.94 -14.27
N GLY A 52 -3.93 10.92 -15.19
CA GLY A 52 -3.42 12.26 -15.02
C GLY A 52 -4.21 12.90 -13.91
N ALA A 53 -3.70 12.71 -12.70
CA ALA A 53 -4.28 13.11 -11.43
C ALA A 53 -4.98 14.47 -11.57
N SER A 54 -6.30 14.44 -11.75
CA SER A 54 -7.05 15.68 -11.92
C SER A 54 -6.80 16.52 -10.67
N ALA A 55 -6.69 17.84 -10.84
CA ALA A 55 -6.41 18.73 -9.72
C ALA A 55 -7.42 18.52 -8.57
N GLU A 56 -8.65 18.12 -8.92
CA GLU A 56 -9.73 17.72 -8.04
C GLU A 56 -9.40 16.44 -7.25
N LEU A 57 -8.90 15.38 -7.90
CA LEU A 57 -8.52 14.12 -7.23
C LEU A 57 -7.29 14.30 -6.33
N LEU A 58 -6.31 15.10 -6.76
CA LEU A 58 -5.15 15.46 -5.93
C LEU A 58 -5.58 16.25 -4.69
N LYS A 59 -6.45 17.23 -4.86
CA LYS A 59 -7.00 18.01 -3.75
C LYS A 59 -7.79 17.12 -2.78
N ALA A 60 -8.60 16.20 -3.29
CA ALA A 60 -9.33 15.23 -2.47
C ALA A 60 -8.38 14.31 -1.70
N LEU A 61 -7.27 13.89 -2.31
CA LEU A 61 -6.22 13.10 -1.65
C LEU A 61 -5.53 13.91 -0.53
N GLU A 62 -5.22 15.18 -0.77
CA GLU A 62 -4.61 16.08 0.21
C GLU A 62 -5.54 16.37 1.39
N GLU A 63 -6.83 16.61 1.14
CA GLU A 63 -7.84 16.84 2.17
C GLU A 63 -8.00 15.59 3.06
N ARG A 64 -8.16 14.42 2.46
CA ARG A 64 -8.17 13.12 3.19
C ARG A 64 -6.89 12.89 3.99
N ARG A 65 -5.74 13.32 3.46
CA ARG A 65 -4.46 13.27 4.18
C ARG A 65 -4.45 14.18 5.41
N ARG A 66 -4.98 15.41 5.31
CA ARG A 66 -5.10 16.34 6.45
C ARG A 66 -6.04 15.81 7.52
N GLU A 67 -7.11 15.12 7.11
CA GLU A 67 -8.08 14.48 8.02
C GLU A 67 -7.57 13.18 8.65
N GLY A 68 -6.36 12.74 8.29
CA GLY A 68 -5.75 11.49 8.71
C GLY A 68 -6.44 10.24 8.14
N SER A 69 -7.40 10.39 7.23
CA SER A 69 -8.02 9.33 6.45
C SER A 69 -7.18 9.04 5.21
N THR A 70 -5.91 8.73 5.41
CA THR A 70 -5.08 8.29 4.30
C THR A 70 -5.60 6.93 3.83
N PRO A 71 -5.85 6.73 2.52
CA PRO A 71 -6.20 5.41 2.02
C PRO A 71 -5.12 4.35 2.33
N PHE A 72 -3.90 4.79 2.67
CA PHE A 72 -2.75 3.92 2.98
C PHE A 72 -2.09 4.18 4.34
N ALA A 73 -2.62 5.03 5.22
CA ALA A 73 -2.02 5.22 6.55
C ALA A 73 -3.04 5.09 7.68
N ILE A 74 -2.61 4.33 8.68
CA ILE A 74 -3.38 3.95 9.85
C ILE A 74 -3.44 5.18 10.76
N LYS A 75 -4.65 5.60 11.17
CA LYS A 75 -4.80 6.44 12.37
C LYS A 75 -4.35 5.63 13.59
N SER A 76 -3.09 5.79 13.96
CA SER A 76 -2.51 5.29 15.20
C SER A 76 -1.85 6.45 15.90
N LYS A 77 -2.03 6.59 17.23
CA LYS A 77 -1.28 7.58 18.03
C LYS A 77 0.23 7.30 18.01
N LYS A 78 0.62 6.08 17.59
CA LYS A 78 1.99 5.61 17.50
C LYS A 78 2.43 5.50 16.04
N SER A 79 3.64 5.96 15.76
CA SER A 79 4.35 5.87 14.49
C SER A 79 4.58 4.41 14.04
N ALA A 80 4.80 4.21 12.74
CA ALA A 80 5.10 2.89 12.17
C ALA A 80 6.33 2.22 12.82
N VAL A 81 7.30 3.04 13.28
CA VAL A 81 8.49 2.57 14.00
C VAL A 81 8.14 2.05 15.39
N GLU A 82 7.23 2.72 16.11
CA GLU A 82 6.79 2.31 17.45
C GLU A 82 5.99 1.01 17.41
N LEU A 83 5.10 0.86 16.42
CA LEU A 83 4.36 -0.39 16.22
C LEU A 83 5.29 -1.58 15.90
N LEU A 84 6.42 -1.33 15.22
CA LEU A 84 7.41 -2.35 14.92
C LEU A 84 8.22 -2.79 16.15
N ARG A 85 8.50 -1.88 17.09
CA ARG A 85 9.22 -2.20 18.34
C ARG A 85 8.35 -3.04 19.29
N GLU A 86 7.08 -2.66 19.45
CA GLU A 86 6.13 -3.41 20.27
C GLU A 86 5.93 -4.85 19.77
N GLY A 87 5.88 -5.04 18.45
CA GLY A 87 5.80 -6.38 17.85
C GLY A 87 7.07 -7.24 18.04
N ARG A 88 8.20 -6.62 18.38
CA ARG A 88 9.48 -7.31 18.68
C ARG A 88 9.71 -7.52 20.18
N GLY A 89 8.86 -6.96 21.04
CA GLY A 89 9.03 -7.03 22.49
C GLY A 89 10.15 -6.12 23.04
N GLU A 90 10.50 -5.06 22.30
CA GLU A 90 11.46 -4.01 22.71
C GLU A 90 10.76 -2.75 23.23
#